data_AF-A0A4R4SY36-F1
#
_entry.id   AF-A0A4R4SY36-F1
#
_cell.length_a   1.000
_cell.length_b   1.000
_cell.length_c   1.000
_cell.angle_alpha   90.00
_cell.angle_beta   90.00
_cell.angle_gamma   90.00
#
_symmetry.space_group_name_H-M   'P 1'
#
loop_
_entity.id
_entity.type
_entity.pdbx_description
1 polymer ?
#
loop_
_entity_poly.entity_id
_entity_poly.type
_entity_poly.pdbx_seq_one_letter_code
_entity_poly.pdbx_strand_id
1 'polypeptide(L)'
;MASKPLEQVTLADLATKDDLKNLVTNEELHKGLNLVRREFKQELGSAVNMIMGELGKIAARQEEQGRILARLVAATDGVAR
;
A
#
# COMPACT_ATOMS: atom_id res chain seq x y z
N MET A 1 2.23 24.08 44.94
CA MET A 1 3.12 24.93 44.13
C MET A 1 2.37 26.21 43.83
N ALA A 2 2.97 27.37 44.14
CA ALA A 2 2.29 28.66 44.02
C ALA A 2 1.99 28.96 42.55
N SER A 3 0.70 28.96 42.19
CA SER A 3 0.26 29.41 40.87
C SER A 3 0.49 30.91 40.79
N LYS A 4 1.47 31.33 39.98
CA LYS A 4 1.57 32.73 39.57
C LYS A 4 0.22 33.16 38.96
N PRO A 5 -0.20 34.43 39.12
CA PRO A 5 -1.37 34.96 38.42
C PRO A 5 -1.26 34.67 36.92
N LEU A 6 -2.38 34.38 36.24
CA LEU A 6 -2.39 34.05 34.80
C LEU A 6 -1.71 35.11 33.93
N GLU A 7 -1.72 36.38 34.37
CA GLU A 7 -1.05 37.51 33.70
C GLU A 7 0.48 37.44 33.74
N GLN A 8 1.05 36.59 34.61
CA GLN A 8 2.50 36.45 34.81
C GLN A 8 3.05 35.09 34.32
N VAL A 9 2.19 34.26 33.72
CA VAL A 9 2.60 32.97 33.14
C VAL A 9 3.30 33.22 31.81
N THR A 10 4.59 32.87 31.75
CA THR A 10 5.39 33.00 30.53
C THR A 10 5.46 31.67 29.79
N LEU A 11 5.84 31.69 28.51
CA LEU A 11 6.10 30.47 27.72
C LEU A 11 7.09 29.50 28.41
N ALA A 12 8.04 30.04 29.18
CA ALA A 12 9.00 29.23 29.94
C ALA A 12 8.38 28.52 31.16
N ASP A 13 7.24 29.00 31.66
CA ASP A 13 6.46 28.36 32.71
C ASP A 13 5.51 27.28 32.13
N LEU A 14 5.23 27.30 30.81
CA LEU A 14 4.27 26.42 30.13
C LEU A 14 4.92 25.22 29.42
N ALA A 15 6.12 25.39 28.88
CA ALA A 15 6.84 24.33 28.18
C ALA A 15 8.34 24.48 28.40
N THR A 16 9.01 23.37 28.71
CA THR A 16 10.46 23.33 28.77
C THR A 16 11.06 23.20 27.37
N LYS A 17 12.35 23.52 27.24
CA LYS A 17 13.10 23.29 26.00
C LYS A 17 13.10 21.82 25.59
N ASP A 18 13.03 20.90 26.55
CA ASP A 18 12.95 19.46 26.27
C ASP A 18 11.56 19.05 25.76
N ASP A 19 10.48 19.69 26.22
CA ASP A 19 9.12 19.46 25.68
C ASP A 19 9.01 19.88 24.21
N LEU A 20 9.72 20.94 23.82
CA LEU A 20 9.70 21.47 22.45
C LEU A 20 10.62 20.69 21.47
N LYS A 21 11.60 19.93 21.97
CA LYS A 21 12.59 19.22 21.13
C LYS A 21 11.99 18.12 20.25
N ASN A 22 10.91 17.50 20.70
CA ASN A 22 10.26 16.39 19.99
C ASN A 22 9.09 16.85 19.11
N LEU A 23 8.85 18.16 19.00
CA LEU A 23 7.85 18.70 18.11
C LEU A 23 8.38 18.69 16.68
N VAL A 24 7.64 18.03 15.82
CA VAL A 24 7.89 18.01 14.38
C VAL A 24 7.20 19.22 13.76
N THR A 25 7.90 19.91 12.86
CA THR A 25 7.26 21.01 12.13
C THR A 25 6.19 20.47 11.18
N ASN A 26 5.17 21.28 10.90
CA ASN A 26 4.15 20.89 9.90
C ASN A 26 4.77 20.54 8.55
N GLU A 27 5.87 21.21 8.16
CA GLU A 27 6.57 20.94 6.90
C GLU A 27 7.25 19.56 6.90
N GLU A 28 7.94 19.20 7.98
CA GLU A 28 8.55 17.87 8.15
C GLU A 28 7.50 16.77 8.14
N LEU A 29 6.36 16.99 8.80
CA LEU A 29 5.24 16.05 8.79
C LEU A 29 4.68 15.85 7.36
N HIS A 30 4.47 16.94 6.61
CA HIS A 30 4.01 16.87 5.22
C HIS A 30 5.02 16.16 4.31
N LYS A 31 6.32 16.42 4.51
CA LYS A 31 7.40 15.72 3.78
C LYS A 31 7.38 14.22 4.07
N GLY A 32 7.29 13.84 5.34
CA GLY A 32 7.20 12.45 5.77
C GLY A 32 5.97 11.73 5.19
N LEU A 33 4.79 12.34 5.31
CA LEU A 33 3.55 11.79 4.74
C LEU A 33 3.63 11.60 3.23
N ASN A 34 4.22 12.56 2.50
CA ASN A 34 4.39 12.46 1.06
C ASN A 34 5.42 11.40 0.64
N LEU A 35 6.42 11.11 1.48
CA LEU A 35 7.36 10.00 1.24
C LEU A 35 6.66 8.66 1.44
N VAL A 36 6.01 8.46 2.59
CA VAL A 36 5.25 7.23 2.90
C VAL A 36 4.19 6.97 1.83
N ARG A 37 3.46 8.00 1.41
CA ARG A 37 2.46 7.87 0.34
C ARG A 37 3.07 7.43 -1.00
N ARG A 38 4.26 7.92 -1.34
CA ARG A 38 4.96 7.55 -2.58
C ARG A 38 5.46 6.12 -2.54
N GLU A 39 6.11 5.74 -1.44
CA GLU A 39 6.60 4.37 -1.22
C GLU A 39 5.45 3.37 -1.25
N PHE A 40 4.37 3.64 -0.51
CA PHE A 40 3.18 2.79 -0.51
C PHE A 40 2.56 2.64 -1.91
N LYS A 41 2.47 3.74 -2.68
CA LYS A 41 1.94 3.69 -4.05
C LYS A 41 2.83 2.86 -4.97
N GLN A 42 4.15 2.92 -4.81
CA GLN A 42 5.11 2.15 -5.58
C GLN A 42 5.03 0.65 -5.26
N GLU A 43 5.00 0.30 -3.98
CA GLU A 43 4.85 -1.08 -3.53
C GLU A 43 3.53 -1.70 -4.01
N LEU A 44 2.42 -0.96 -3.86
CA LEU A 44 1.12 -1.38 -4.36
C LEU A 44 1.14 -1.58 -5.87
N GLY A 45 1.72 -0.64 -6.63
CA GLY A 45 1.83 -0.77 -8.08
C GLY A 45 2.65 -1.99 -8.51
N SER A 46 3.74 -2.28 -7.81
CA SER A 46 4.56 -3.47 -8.03
C SER A 46 3.75 -4.76 -7.76
N ALA A 47 3.05 -4.82 -6.63
CA ALA A 47 2.19 -5.96 -6.28
C ALA A 47 1.10 -6.21 -7.34
N VAL A 48 0.42 -5.15 -7.79
CA VAL A 48 -0.60 -5.25 -8.84
C VAL A 48 0.01 -5.76 -10.15
N ASN A 49 1.18 -5.27 -10.55
CA ASN A 49 1.86 -5.73 -11.77
C ASN A 49 2.22 -7.22 -11.70
N MET A 50 2.70 -7.70 -10.55
CA MET A 50 2.98 -9.12 -10.34
C MET A 50 1.72 -9.97 -10.49
N ILE A 51 0.63 -9.58 -9.80
CA ILE A 51 -0.66 -10.28 -9.88
C ILE A 51 -1.18 -10.30 -11.32
N MET A 52 -1.13 -9.19 -12.03
CA MET A 52 -1.54 -9.11 -13.44
C MET A 52 -0.70 -10.04 -14.33
N GLY A 53 0.60 -10.13 -14.09
CA GLY A 53 1.48 -11.06 -14.80
C GLY A 53 1.13 -12.52 -14.54
N GLU A 54 0.80 -12.88 -13.30
CA GLU A 54 0.35 -14.23 -12.95
C GLU A 54 -1.01 -14.57 -13.55
N LEU A 55 -1.97 -13.63 -13.49
CA LEU A 55 -3.27 -13.78 -14.14
C LEU A 55 -3.14 -14.00 -15.64
N GLY A 56 -2.26 -13.27 -16.32
CA GLY A 56 -1.96 -13.48 -17.74
C GLY A 56 -1.43 -14.88 -18.04
N LYS A 57 -0.53 -15.40 -17.19
CA LYS A 57 -0.03 -16.79 -17.31
C LYS A 57 -1.13 -17.82 -17.10
N ILE A 58 -2.01 -17.60 -16.12
CA ILE A 58 -3.15 -18.48 -15.85
C ILE A 58 -4.12 -18.48 -17.04
N ALA A 59 -4.44 -17.32 -17.59
CA ALA A 59 -5.31 -17.19 -18.76
C ALA A 59 -4.76 -17.97 -19.96
N ALA A 60 -3.46 -17.82 -20.26
CA ALA A 60 -2.81 -18.57 -21.34
C ALA A 60 -2.87 -20.10 -21.12
N ARG A 61 -2.68 -20.56 -19.88
CA ARG A 61 -2.83 -21.99 -19.55
C ARG A 61 -4.27 -22.48 -19.69
N GLN A 62 -5.25 -21.68 -19.27
CA GLN A 62 -6.66 -22.03 -19.43
C GLN A 62 -7.05 -22.15 -20.90
N GLU A 63 -6.55 -21.26 -21.76
CA GLU A 63 -6.80 -21.34 -23.19
C GLU A 63 -6.25 -22.66 -23.78
N GLU A 64 -5.03 -23.04 -23.43
CA GLU A 64 -4.44 -24.29 -23.91
C GLU A 64 -5.19 -25.52 -23.38
N GLN A 65 -5.58 -25.52 -22.10
CA GLN A 65 -6.42 -26.57 -21.53
C GLN A 65 -7.77 -26.68 -22.26
N GLY A 66 -8.39 -25.56 -22.61
CA GLY A 66 -9.62 -25.53 -23.39
C GLY A 66 -9.46 -26.17 -24.78
N ARG A 67 -8.34 -25.89 -25.47
CA ARG A 67 -8.03 -26.52 -26.77
C ARG A 67 -7.81 -28.02 -26.64
N ILE A 68 -7.08 -28.46 -25.60
CA ILE A 68 -6.85 -29.89 -25.35
C ILE A 68 -8.18 -30.59 -25.09
N LEU A 69 -9.04 -30.02 -24.25
CA LEU A 69 -10.38 -30.56 -23.96
C LEU A 69 -11.23 -30.65 -25.24
N ALA A 70 -11.24 -29.61 -26.08
CA ALA A 70 -11.97 -29.64 -27.34
C ALA A 70 -11.51 -30.78 -28.27
N ARG A 71 -10.19 -31.02 -28.35
CA ARG A 71 -9.63 -32.13 -29.13
C ARG A 71 -10.02 -33.49 -28.56
N LEU A 72 -9.98 -33.65 -27.24
CA LEU A 72 -10.37 -34.89 -26.56
C LEU A 72 -11.86 -35.20 -26.80
N VAL A 73 -12.73 -34.19 -26.66
CA VAL A 73 -14.16 -34.33 -26.92
C VAL A 73 -14.42 -34.74 -28.36
N ALA A 74 -13.78 -34.07 -29.33
CA ALA A 74 -13.92 -34.41 -30.74
C ALA A 74 -13.45 -35.86 -31.04
N ALA A 75 -12.38 -36.31 -30.39
CA ALA A 75 -11.90 -37.68 -30.51
C ALA A 75 -12.89 -38.69 -29.91
N THR A 76 -13.48 -38.41 -28.74
CA THR A 76 -14.46 -39.30 -28.11
C THR A 76 -15.79 -39.34 -28.87
N ASP A 77 -16.27 -38.22 -29.41
CA ASP A 77 -17.48 -38.16 -30.23
C ASP A 77 -17.33 -38.94 -31.55
N GLY A 78 -16.10 -38.98 -32.10
CA GLY A 78 -15.77 -39.79 -33.27
C GLY A 78 -15.67 -41.29 -33.01
N VAL A 79 -15.46 -41.70 -31.75
CA VAL A 79 -15.40 -43.11 -31.31
C VAL A 79 -16.78 -43.65 -30.89
N ALA A 80 -17.70 -42.76 -30.50
CA ALA A 80 -19.06 -43.12 -30.08
C ALA A 80 -20.08 -43.28 -31.24
N ARG A 81 -19.65 -43.17 -32.50
CA ARG A 81 -20.43 -43.46 -33.71
C ARG A 81 -19.97 -44.74 -34.37
#